data_AF-A0A540V3C5-F1
#
_entry.id   AF-A0A540V3C5-F1
#
_cell.length_a   1.000
_cell.length_b   1.000
_cell.length_c   1.000
_cell.angle_alpha   90.00
_cell.angle_beta   90.00
_cell.angle_gamma   90.00
#
_symmetry.space_group_name_H-M   'P 1'
#
loop_
_entity.id
_entity.type
_entity.pdbx_description
1 polymer ?
#
loop_
_entity_poly.entity_id
_entity_poly.type
_entity_poly.pdbx_seq_one_letter_code
_entity_poly.pdbx_strand_id
1 'polypeptide(L)'
;MQQNDQVEFFQSSINFTSFIHSYAQFLLNYFEGYPPPEASKKELIQSENQIIQSLVLIEKLHMQQFLYFSILQIHFFPNEFTNLSPDAEIKEIFQKLNNLIDQHPFLIETNRSIAKKTVAQILNYYHGSTDDETIRIIFTLSPLPPPWLANHSQIKQIKEV
;
A
#
# COMPACT_ATOMS: atom_id res chain seq x y z
N MET A 1 -11.70 33.27 -8.30
CA MET A 1 -11.88 32.12 -7.39
C MET A 1 -11.29 30.83 -7.97
N GLN A 2 -11.59 30.44 -9.22
CA GLN A 2 -11.12 29.18 -9.83
C GLN A 2 -9.59 28.94 -9.88
N GLN A 3 -8.76 29.98 -9.93
CA GLN A 3 -7.30 29.83 -10.06
C GLN A 3 -6.61 29.36 -8.76
N ASN A 4 -7.12 29.76 -7.58
CA ASN A 4 -6.54 29.33 -6.31
C ASN A 4 -6.88 27.86 -6.01
N ASP A 5 -8.10 27.44 -6.31
CA ASP A 5 -8.55 26.06 -6.07
C ASP A 5 -7.77 25.04 -6.94
N GLN A 6 -7.42 25.44 -8.18
CA GLN A 6 -6.58 24.63 -9.06
C GLN A 6 -5.15 24.50 -8.52
N VAL A 7 -4.55 25.59 -8.03
CA VAL A 7 -3.18 25.57 -7.46
C VAL A 7 -3.12 24.74 -6.18
N GLU A 8 -4.12 24.85 -5.31
CA GLU A 8 -4.22 24.07 -4.08
C GLU A 8 -4.39 22.57 -4.38
N PHE A 9 -5.20 22.23 -5.39
CA PHE A 9 -5.35 20.85 -5.88
C PHE A 9 -4.01 20.29 -6.39
N PHE A 10 -3.30 21.01 -7.26
CA PHE A 10 -1.99 20.56 -7.78
C PHE A 10 -0.96 20.39 -6.66
N GLN A 11 -0.90 21.32 -5.70
CA GLN A 11 -0.01 21.20 -4.54
C GLN A 11 -0.37 19.98 -3.67
N SER A 12 -1.66 19.73 -3.44
CA SER A 12 -2.11 18.56 -2.68
C SER A 12 -1.70 17.24 -3.36
N SER A 13 -1.76 17.19 -4.69
CA SER A 13 -1.33 16.04 -5.49
C SER A 13 0.18 15.82 -5.43
N ILE A 14 0.98 16.90 -5.49
CA ILE A 14 2.45 16.84 -5.36
C ILE A 14 2.84 16.36 -3.96
N ASN A 15 2.17 16.88 -2.92
CA ASN A 15 2.41 16.49 -1.53
C ASN A 15 2.06 15.02 -1.30
N PHE A 16 0.95 14.55 -1.88
CA PHE A 16 0.56 13.15 -1.82
C PHE A 16 1.60 12.24 -2.49
N THR A 17 2.04 12.61 -3.70
CA THR A 17 3.05 11.84 -4.45
C THR A 17 4.38 11.75 -3.67
N SER A 18 4.86 12.89 -3.14
CA SER A 18 6.07 12.95 -2.31
C SER A 18 5.95 12.12 -1.04
N PHE A 19 4.78 12.14 -0.40
CA PHE A 19 4.48 11.30 0.76
C PHE A 19 4.53 9.82 0.41
N ILE A 20 3.86 9.40 -0.66
CA ILE A 20 3.82 7.99 -1.09
C ILE A 20 5.23 7.49 -1.42
N HIS A 21 6.01 8.27 -2.14
CA HIS A 21 7.41 7.95 -2.44
C HIS A 21 8.23 7.74 -1.16
N SER A 22 8.22 8.73 -0.27
CA SER A 22 8.97 8.67 1.00
C SER A 22 8.55 7.48 1.87
N TYR A 23 7.24 7.20 1.91
CA TYR A 23 6.69 6.09 2.70
C TYR A 23 7.02 4.73 2.09
N ALA A 24 6.95 4.60 0.75
CA ALA A 24 7.33 3.38 0.05
C ALA A 24 8.84 3.11 0.19
N GLN A 25 9.68 4.14 0.15
CA GLN A 25 11.10 4.03 0.42
C GLN A 25 11.39 3.56 1.86
N PHE A 26 10.64 4.06 2.85
CA PHE A 26 10.73 3.56 4.23
C PHE A 26 10.43 2.06 4.32
N LEU A 27 9.36 1.60 3.68
CA LEU A 27 9.01 0.17 3.63
C LEU A 27 10.12 -0.66 2.97
N LEU A 28 10.69 -0.14 1.89
CA LEU A 28 11.75 -0.80 1.15
C LEU A 28 13.02 -0.96 2.01
N ASN A 29 13.42 0.09 2.72
CA ASN A 29 14.56 0.06 3.64
C ASN A 29 14.38 -0.98 4.76
N TYR A 30 13.14 -1.21 5.23
CA TYR A 30 12.89 -2.29 6.19
C TYR A 30 13.25 -3.66 5.60
N PHE A 31 12.77 -3.97 4.40
CA PHE A 31 13.03 -5.28 3.79
C PHE A 31 14.50 -5.48 3.38
N GLU A 32 15.19 -4.41 3.01
CA GLU A 32 16.63 -4.46 2.70
C GLU A 32 17.51 -4.62 3.94
N GLY A 33 17.11 -4.05 5.08
CA GLY A 33 17.90 -4.03 6.32
C GLY A 33 17.62 -5.17 7.31
N TYR A 34 16.73 -6.11 6.99
CA TYR A 34 16.27 -7.16 7.91
C TYR A 34 16.93 -8.52 7.64
N PRO A 35 17.19 -9.37 8.67
CA PRO A 35 16.93 -9.15 10.10
C PRO A 35 18.05 -8.41 10.84
N PRO A 36 17.72 -7.60 11.87
CA PRO A 36 18.71 -7.09 12.81
C PRO A 36 19.39 -8.28 13.54
N PRO A 37 20.72 -8.32 13.67
CA PRO A 37 21.44 -9.46 14.25
C PRO A 37 21.07 -9.79 15.71
N GLU A 38 20.54 -8.81 16.45
CA GLU A 38 20.32 -8.88 17.90
C GLU A 38 18.85 -8.89 18.31
N ALA A 39 17.91 -8.82 17.35
CA ALA A 39 16.49 -8.72 17.67
C ALA A 39 15.91 -10.06 18.15
N SER A 40 15.15 -10.02 19.25
CA SER A 40 14.43 -11.18 19.76
C SER A 40 13.30 -11.59 18.80
N LYS A 41 12.91 -12.87 18.83
CA LYS A 41 11.76 -13.37 18.04
C LYS A 41 10.48 -12.56 18.24
N LYS A 42 10.25 -12.05 19.45
CA LYS A 42 9.07 -11.22 19.76
C LYS A 42 9.13 -9.87 19.05
N GLU A 43 10.29 -9.22 19.04
CA GLU A 43 10.50 -7.95 18.35
C GLU A 43 10.37 -8.12 16.85
N LEU A 44 10.97 -9.18 16.30
CA LEU A 44 10.85 -9.54 14.88
C LEU A 44 9.39 -9.69 14.43
N ILE A 45 8.58 -10.44 15.20
CA ILE A 45 7.13 -10.59 14.94
C ILE A 45 6.39 -9.24 15.04
N GLN A 46 6.74 -8.41 16.03
CA GLN A 46 6.12 -7.11 16.19
C GLN A 46 6.46 -6.18 15.01
N SER A 47 7.70 -6.19 14.55
CA SER A 47 8.13 -5.45 13.36
C SER A 47 7.41 -5.92 12.10
N GLU A 48 7.26 -7.24 11.89
CA GLU A 48 6.47 -7.77 10.78
C GLU A 48 5.04 -7.23 10.83
N ASN A 49 4.37 -7.32 11.98
CA ASN A 49 2.99 -6.84 12.12
C ASN A 49 2.87 -5.33 11.81
N GLN A 50 3.83 -4.52 12.24
CA GLN A 50 3.88 -3.08 11.94
C GLN A 50 4.06 -2.82 10.45
N ILE A 51 4.91 -3.59 9.77
CA ILE A 51 5.13 -3.46 8.33
C ILE A 51 3.90 -3.91 7.54
N ILE A 52 3.21 -4.97 7.96
CA ILE A 52 1.94 -5.37 7.36
C ILE A 52 0.89 -4.27 7.50
N GLN A 53 0.75 -3.68 8.67
CA GLN A 53 -0.18 -2.57 8.88
C GLN A 53 0.17 -1.35 8.03
N SER A 54 1.47 -1.07 7.89
CA SER A 54 1.98 0.02 7.06
C SER A 54 1.67 -0.21 5.58
N LEU A 55 1.89 -1.43 5.08
CA LEU A 55 1.51 -1.86 3.73
C LEU A 55 0.01 -1.70 3.48
N VAL A 56 -0.83 -2.13 4.42
CA VAL A 56 -2.30 -2.01 4.29
C VAL A 56 -2.73 -0.55 4.29
N LEU A 57 -2.11 0.30 5.11
CA LEU A 57 -2.42 1.72 5.14
C LEU A 57 -2.11 2.38 3.78
N ILE A 58 -0.92 2.11 3.23
CA ILE A 58 -0.55 2.71 1.94
C ILE A 58 -1.44 2.17 0.80
N GLU A 59 -1.84 0.90 0.83
CA GLU A 59 -2.83 0.37 -0.13
C GLU A 59 -4.16 1.12 -0.05
N LYS A 60 -4.67 1.43 1.15
CA LYS A 60 -5.91 2.19 1.32
C LYS A 60 -5.81 3.62 0.78
N LEU A 61 -4.64 4.24 0.89
CA LEU A 61 -4.39 5.55 0.29
C LEU A 61 -4.42 5.48 -1.24
N HIS A 62 -3.76 4.47 -1.84
CA HIS A 62 -3.81 4.23 -3.28
C HIS A 62 -5.24 3.93 -3.75
N MET A 63 -5.97 3.12 -3.00
CA MET A 63 -7.38 2.80 -3.25
C MET A 63 -8.25 4.07 -3.29
N GLN A 64 -8.10 4.94 -2.30
CA GLN A 64 -8.84 6.19 -2.23
C GLN A 64 -8.50 7.11 -3.40
N GLN A 65 -7.21 7.24 -3.75
CA GLN A 65 -6.75 8.04 -4.87
C GLN A 65 -7.28 7.48 -6.20
N PHE A 66 -7.20 6.17 -6.40
CA PHE A 66 -7.75 5.48 -7.57
C PHE A 66 -9.25 5.73 -7.74
N LEU A 67 -10.03 5.59 -6.66
CA LEU A 67 -11.47 5.87 -6.68
C LEU A 67 -11.77 7.33 -6.99
N TYR A 68 -11.02 8.26 -6.40
CA TYR A 68 -11.17 9.69 -6.65
C TYR A 68 -10.96 10.02 -8.14
N PHE A 69 -9.87 9.56 -8.74
CA PHE A 69 -9.61 9.79 -10.17
C PHE A 69 -10.59 9.05 -11.08
N SER A 70 -11.02 7.84 -10.72
CA SER A 70 -12.04 7.10 -11.46
C SER A 70 -13.36 7.88 -11.52
N ILE A 71 -13.79 8.48 -10.40
CA ILE A 71 -14.98 9.33 -10.34
C ILE A 71 -14.81 10.58 -11.20
N LEU A 72 -13.64 11.24 -11.11
CA LEU A 72 -13.36 12.44 -11.92
C LEU A 72 -13.40 12.15 -13.43
N GLN A 73 -12.82 11.04 -13.87
CA GLN A 73 -12.88 10.61 -15.26
C GLN A 73 -14.31 10.35 -15.72
N ILE A 74 -15.08 9.55 -14.98
CA ILE A 74 -16.43 9.16 -15.38
C ILE A 74 -17.36 10.39 -15.47
N HIS A 75 -17.24 11.33 -14.54
CA HIS A 75 -18.25 12.39 -14.38
C HIS A 75 -17.86 13.76 -14.92
N PHE A 76 -16.56 14.09 -14.97
CA PHE A 76 -16.12 15.46 -15.26
C PHE A 76 -15.22 15.54 -16.49
N PHE A 77 -14.34 14.57 -16.71
CA PHE A 77 -13.30 14.64 -17.73
C PHE A 77 -13.03 13.29 -18.43
N PRO A 78 -14.03 12.73 -19.14
CA PRO A 78 -13.95 11.37 -19.70
C PRO A 78 -12.85 11.15 -20.75
N ASN A 79 -12.29 12.23 -21.31
CA ASN A 79 -11.27 12.16 -22.37
C ASN A 79 -9.95 12.85 -22.02
N GLU A 80 -9.83 13.50 -20.86
CA GLU A 80 -8.66 14.35 -20.53
C GLU A 80 -7.76 13.77 -19.43
N PHE A 81 -8.29 12.86 -18.60
CA PHE A 81 -7.50 12.19 -17.56
C PHE A 81 -7.28 10.73 -17.94
N THR A 82 -6.06 10.38 -18.35
CA THR A 82 -5.59 8.99 -18.24
C THR A 82 -5.40 8.66 -16.77
N ASN A 83 -5.90 7.48 -16.34
CA ASN A 83 -5.79 6.97 -14.98
C ASN A 83 -4.39 7.20 -14.45
N LEU A 84 -4.28 7.79 -13.25
CA LEU A 84 -3.05 8.01 -12.47
C LEU A 84 -1.84 8.05 -13.40
N SER A 85 -1.45 9.22 -13.94
CA SER A 85 -0.19 9.34 -14.67
C SER A 85 0.85 8.52 -13.92
N PRO A 86 1.30 7.37 -14.48
CA PRO A 86 2.01 6.39 -13.70
C PRO A 86 3.29 7.08 -13.28
N ASP A 87 3.39 7.40 -12.00
CA ASP A 87 4.68 7.77 -11.45
C ASP A 87 5.52 6.50 -11.52
N ALA A 88 6.26 6.40 -12.62
CA ALA A 88 7.04 5.22 -12.98
C ALA A 88 7.98 4.86 -11.83
N GLU A 89 8.49 5.86 -11.13
CA GLU A 89 9.34 5.70 -9.95
C GLU A 89 8.59 5.01 -8.81
N ILE A 90 7.37 5.46 -8.47
CA ILE A 90 6.56 4.81 -7.43
C ILE A 90 6.21 3.37 -7.81
N LYS A 91 5.86 3.14 -9.08
CA LYS A 91 5.58 1.78 -9.58
C LYS A 91 6.81 0.88 -9.44
N GLU A 92 7.99 1.37 -9.82
CA GLU A 92 9.26 0.64 -9.69
C GLU A 92 9.58 0.29 -8.23
N ILE A 93 9.34 1.22 -7.29
CA ILE A 93 9.51 0.97 -5.85
C ILE A 93 8.63 -0.21 -5.41
N PHE A 94 7.34 -0.23 -5.78
CA PHE A 94 6.45 -1.32 -5.40
C PHE A 94 6.77 -2.65 -6.11
N GLN A 95 7.28 -2.62 -7.34
CA GLN A 95 7.80 -3.82 -8.01
C GLN A 95 9.00 -4.40 -7.27
N LYS A 96 9.95 -3.53 -6.86
CA LYS A 96 11.11 -3.93 -6.06
C LYS A 96 10.66 -4.48 -4.70
N LEU A 97 9.69 -3.84 -4.05
CA LEU A 97 9.12 -4.30 -2.78
C LEU A 97 8.50 -5.69 -2.90
N ASN A 98 7.78 -5.96 -4.00
CA ASN A 98 7.20 -7.27 -4.27
C ASN A 98 8.29 -8.37 -4.33
N ASN A 99 9.40 -8.10 -5.02
CA ASN A 99 10.53 -9.03 -5.11
C ASN A 99 11.20 -9.26 -3.75
N LEU A 100 11.33 -8.21 -2.93
CA LEU A 100 11.90 -8.33 -1.59
C LEU A 100 11.01 -9.14 -0.65
N ILE A 101 9.68 -8.98 -0.72
CA ILE A 101 8.72 -9.78 0.05
C ILE A 101 8.84 -11.28 -0.27
N ASP A 102 9.12 -11.64 -1.53
CA ASP A 102 9.34 -13.03 -1.92
C ASP A 102 10.57 -13.66 -1.26
N GLN A 103 11.61 -12.85 -1.05
CA GLN A 103 12.91 -13.25 -0.49
C GLN A 103 12.96 -13.16 1.04
N HIS A 104 12.07 -12.36 1.64
CA HIS A 104 12.07 -12.09 3.07
C HIS A 104 11.64 -13.33 3.90
N PRO A 105 12.42 -13.73 4.92
CA PRO A 105 12.12 -14.88 5.76
C PRO A 105 11.09 -14.51 6.85
N PHE A 106 9.82 -14.41 6.47
CA PHE A 106 8.73 -14.16 7.41
C PHE A 106 8.63 -15.26 8.49
N LEU A 107 8.44 -14.84 9.73
CA LEU A 107 8.15 -15.70 10.88
C LEU A 107 6.69 -16.13 10.94
N ILE A 108 5.79 -15.34 10.34
CA ILE A 108 4.35 -15.62 10.27
C ILE A 108 3.91 -15.69 8.80
N GLU A 109 3.51 -16.87 8.33
CA GLU A 109 3.09 -17.06 6.92
C GLU A 109 1.86 -16.20 6.54
N THR A 110 0.96 -15.96 7.50
CA THR A 110 -0.16 -15.04 7.29
C THR A 110 0.31 -13.63 6.95
N ASN A 111 1.38 -13.14 7.59
CA ASN A 111 1.95 -11.83 7.30
C ASN A 111 2.52 -11.79 5.88
N ARG A 112 3.26 -12.83 5.47
CA ARG A 112 3.75 -12.98 4.10
C ARG A 112 2.61 -12.93 3.08
N SER A 113 1.54 -13.69 3.32
CA SER A 113 0.38 -13.74 2.43
C SER A 113 -0.30 -12.36 2.30
N ILE A 114 -0.46 -11.65 3.41
CA ILE A 114 -1.04 -10.30 3.39
C ILE A 114 -0.12 -9.34 2.64
N ALA A 115 1.18 -9.31 2.94
CA ALA A 115 2.16 -8.44 2.27
C ALA A 115 2.09 -8.59 0.74
N LYS A 116 2.16 -9.84 0.25
CA LYS A 116 2.08 -10.15 -1.18
C LYS A 116 0.80 -9.64 -1.81
N LYS A 117 -0.36 -9.95 -1.20
CA LYS A 117 -1.66 -9.52 -1.72
C LYS A 117 -1.76 -8.00 -1.74
N THR A 118 -1.28 -7.33 -0.70
CA THR A 118 -1.34 -5.87 -0.58
C THR A 118 -0.48 -5.19 -1.64
N VAL A 119 0.77 -5.62 -1.83
CA VAL A 119 1.65 -5.01 -2.86
C VAL A 119 1.15 -5.32 -4.27
N ALA A 120 0.67 -6.54 -4.54
CA ALA A 120 0.05 -6.86 -5.82
C ALA A 120 -1.17 -5.97 -6.10
N GLN A 121 -1.99 -5.72 -5.08
CA GLN A 121 -3.15 -4.83 -5.21
C GLN A 121 -2.75 -3.38 -5.48
N ILE A 122 -1.67 -2.88 -4.84
CA ILE A 122 -1.11 -1.55 -5.13
C ILE A 122 -0.68 -1.48 -6.60
N LEU A 123 0.08 -2.46 -7.08
CA LEU A 123 0.53 -2.52 -8.47
C LEU A 123 -0.64 -2.58 -9.46
N ASN A 124 -1.75 -3.23 -9.10
CA ASN A 124 -2.95 -3.25 -9.94
C ASN A 124 -3.57 -1.86 -10.13
N TYR A 125 -3.50 -0.96 -9.15
CA TYR A 125 -3.97 0.43 -9.32
C TYR A 125 -3.18 1.20 -10.39
N TYR A 126 -1.92 0.82 -10.63
CA TYR A 126 -1.05 1.41 -11.64
C TYR A 126 -1.12 0.75 -13.02
N HIS A 127 -1.81 -0.39 -13.17
CA HIS A 127 -1.95 -1.10 -14.45
C HIS A 127 -3.21 -0.70 -15.24
N GLY A 128 -3.98 0.30 -14.80
CA GLY A 128 -5.22 0.68 -15.44
C GLY A 128 -5.04 1.17 -16.89
N SER A 129 -5.54 0.39 -17.86
CA SER A 129 -5.78 0.73 -19.30
C SER A 129 -4.81 0.24 -20.40
N THR A 130 -4.31 -1.00 -20.33
CA THR A 130 -3.78 -1.68 -21.53
C THR A 130 -4.42 -3.05 -21.70
N ASP A 131 -5.42 -3.13 -22.59
CA ASP A 131 -5.96 -4.28 -23.35
C ASP A 131 -6.15 -5.69 -22.73
N ASP A 132 -5.79 -5.94 -21.47
CA ASP A 132 -6.00 -7.25 -20.82
C ASP A 132 -7.24 -7.22 -19.91
N GLU A 133 -8.31 -7.88 -20.36
CA GLU A 133 -9.65 -7.99 -19.74
C GLU A 133 -9.70 -8.65 -18.34
N THR A 134 -8.61 -8.73 -17.57
CA THR A 134 -8.59 -9.51 -16.32
C THR A 134 -7.92 -8.88 -15.09
N ILE A 135 -7.64 -7.57 -15.08
CA ILE A 135 -7.22 -6.92 -13.82
C ILE A 135 -8.44 -6.61 -12.95
N ARG A 136 -8.90 -7.62 -12.20
CA ARG A 136 -9.92 -7.43 -11.16
C ARG A 136 -9.27 -6.76 -9.94
N ILE A 137 -9.52 -5.46 -9.78
CA ILE A 137 -9.30 -4.78 -8.50
C ILE A 137 -10.26 -5.40 -7.49
N ILE A 138 -9.72 -6.17 -6.54
CA ILE A 138 -10.52 -6.80 -5.49
C ILE A 138 -10.41 -5.92 -4.25
N PHE A 139 -11.49 -5.23 -3.91
CA PHE A 139 -11.59 -4.49 -2.65
C PHE A 139 -11.79 -5.45 -1.49
N THR A 140 -10.70 -5.99 -0.94
CA THR A 140 -10.75 -6.64 0.37
C THR A 140 -10.83 -5.58 1.46
N LEU A 141 -11.99 -5.49 2.11
CA LEU A 141 -12.12 -4.81 3.42
C LEU A 141 -11.18 -5.54 4.38
N SER A 142 -10.13 -4.85 4.83
CA SER A 142 -9.11 -5.48 5.66
C SER A 142 -9.75 -5.95 6.97
N PRO A 143 -9.58 -7.22 7.38
CA PRO A 143 -10.03 -7.70 8.69
C PRO A 143 -9.13 -7.18 9.82
N LEU A 144 -8.06 -6.44 9.49
CA LEU A 144 -7.09 -5.96 10.45
C LEU A 144 -7.64 -4.73 11.19
N PRO A 145 -7.50 -4.70 12.53
CA PRO A 145 -7.84 -3.51 13.29
C PRO A 145 -6.98 -2.33 12.79
N PRO A 146 -7.52 -1.11 12.84
CA PRO A 146 -6.78 0.08 12.47
C PRO A 146 -5.40 0.15 13.13
N PRO A 147 -4.37 0.74 12.47
CA PRO A 147 -3.01 0.78 12.99
C PRO A 147 -2.89 1.35 14.41
N TRP A 148 -3.74 2.31 14.78
CA TRP A 148 -3.78 2.91 16.12
C TRP A 148 -4.42 2.01 17.21
N LEU A 149 -5.00 0.86 16.83
CA LEU A 149 -5.61 -0.13 17.72
C LEU A 149 -4.79 -1.42 17.84
N ALA A 150 -3.68 -1.53 17.12
CA ALA A 150 -2.81 -2.71 17.10
C ALA A 150 -2.35 -3.18 18.49
N ASN A 151 -2.14 -2.23 19.42
CA ASN A 151 -1.64 -2.51 20.77
C ASN A 151 -2.71 -3.00 21.75
N HIS A 152 -4.00 -2.93 21.40
CA HIS A 152 -5.10 -3.35 22.28
C HIS A 152 -5.66 -4.73 21.94
N SER A 153 -5.25 -5.30 20.81
CA SER A 153 -5.70 -6.60 20.36
C SER A 153 -4.79 -7.69 20.93
N GLN A 154 -4.82 -7.88 22.26
CA GLN A 154 -4.39 -9.14 22.84
C GLN A 154 -5.33 -10.22 22.28
N ILE A 155 -4.82 -10.95 21.29
CA ILE A 155 -5.44 -12.15 20.76
C ILE A 155 -5.76 -13.03 21.98
N LYS A 156 -7.03 -13.11 22.35
CA LYS A 156 -7.50 -14.11 23.30
C LYS A 156 -7.10 -15.45 22.69
N GLN A 157 -6.09 -16.08 23.27
CA GLN A 157 -5.78 -17.47 23.02
C GLN A 157 -7.08 -18.24 23.20
N ILE A 158 -7.63 -18.75 22.11
CA ILE A 158 -8.71 -19.71 22.15
C ILE A 158 -8.12 -20.91 22.89
N LYS A 159 -8.53 -21.09 24.15
CA LYS A 159 -8.33 -22.36 24.85
C LYS A 159 -9.16 -23.38 24.09
N GLU A 160 -8.49 -24.32 23.43
CA GLU A 160 -9.11 -25.55 22.98
C GLU A 160 -9.67 -26.28 24.22
N VAL A 161 -10.91 -26.74 24.09
CA VAL A 161 -11.60 -27.64 25.02
C VAL A 161 -11.37 -29.07 24.54
#